data_AF-A0A6N8DN29-F1
#
_entry.id   AF-A0A6N8DN29-F1
#
_cell.length_a   1.000
_cell.length_b   1.000
_cell.length_c   1.000
_cell.angle_alpha   90.00
_cell.angle_beta   90.00
_cell.angle_gamma   90.00
#
_symmetry.space_group_name_H-M   'P 1'
#
loop_
_entity.id
_entity.type
_entity.pdbx_description
1 polymer ?
#
loop_
_entity_poly.entity_id
_entity_poly.type
_entity_poly.pdbx_seq_one_letter_code
_entity_poly.pdbx_strand_id
1 'polypeptide(L)'
;MTVSENNPIEVANVTLASLVKLVGLLSAELVVGKYREDIDVLESAIRRKLFATIPGASSEATAEGVALAHKLLDPMFRDLRARATSVAAAEQGARAARRPKAASVAAAKLN
;
A
#
# COMPACT_ATOMS: atom_id res chain seq x y z
N MET A 1 28.51 -21.66 27.02
CA MET A 1 27.84 -21.13 25.82
C MET A 1 26.52 -20.54 26.31
N THR A 2 26.51 -19.26 26.67
CA THR A 2 25.31 -18.59 27.20
C THR A 2 24.37 -18.31 26.04
N VAL A 3 23.21 -18.95 26.04
CA VAL A 3 22.11 -18.59 25.15
C VAL A 3 21.68 -17.20 25.56
N SER A 4 21.93 -16.20 24.72
CA SER A 4 21.41 -14.86 24.95
C SER A 4 19.90 -14.94 24.81
N GLU A 5 19.16 -14.82 25.90
CA GLU A 5 17.70 -14.65 25.83
C GLU A 5 17.43 -13.37 25.04
N ASN A 6 16.66 -13.49 23.96
CA ASN A 6 16.31 -12.34 23.14
C ASN A 6 15.46 -11.37 23.97
N ASN A 7 15.81 -10.09 23.96
CA ASN A 7 15.04 -9.05 24.65
C ASN A 7 13.60 -9.04 24.10
N PRO A 8 12.56 -9.24 24.93
CA PRO A 8 11.18 -9.31 24.46
C PRO A 8 10.73 -8.04 23.71
N ILE A 9 11.28 -6.88 24.06
CA ILE A 9 11.01 -5.61 23.36
C ILE A 9 11.61 -5.63 21.94
N GLU A 10 12.82 -6.18 21.80
CA GLU A 10 13.48 -6.30 20.50
C GLU A 10 12.70 -7.24 19.58
N VAL A 11 12.27 -8.39 20.09
CA VAL A 11 11.42 -9.34 19.36
C VAL A 11 10.10 -8.70 18.93
N ALA A 12 9.46 -7.93 19.81
CA ALA A 12 8.23 -7.20 19.48
C ALA A 12 8.44 -6.16 18.37
N ASN A 13 9.53 -5.39 18.42
CA ASN A 13 9.88 -4.39 17.40
C ASN A 13 10.17 -5.03 16.03
N VAL A 14 10.94 -6.13 16.01
CA VAL A 14 11.23 -6.88 14.77
C VAL A 14 9.95 -7.47 14.18
N THR A 15 9.07 -8.01 15.03
CA THR A 15 7.76 -8.54 14.61
C THR A 15 6.91 -7.43 13.99
N LEU A 16 6.80 -6.28 14.65
CA LEU A 16 6.06 -5.13 14.14
C LEU A 16 6.61 -4.64 12.81
N ALA A 17 7.94 -4.49 12.70
CA ALA A 17 8.59 -4.09 11.45
C ALA A 17 8.36 -5.10 10.31
N SER A 18 8.38 -6.40 10.62
CA SER A 18 8.13 -7.47 9.65
C SER A 18 6.68 -7.48 9.18
N LEU A 19 5.72 -7.22 10.07
CA LEU A 19 4.30 -7.10 9.72
C LEU A 19 4.04 -5.88 8.84
N VAL A 20 4.62 -4.72 9.18
CA VAL A 20 4.55 -3.52 8.33
C VAL A 20 5.14 -3.81 6.94
N LYS A 21 6.28 -4.51 6.88
CA LYS A 21 6.89 -4.91 5.61
C LYS A 21 5.98 -5.84 4.79
N LEU A 22 5.35 -6.82 5.43
CA LEU A 22 4.43 -7.75 4.78
C LEU A 22 3.22 -7.02 4.19
N VAL A 23 2.62 -6.09 4.95
CA VAL A 23 1.54 -5.23 4.45
C VAL A 23 2.00 -4.44 3.22
N GLY A 24 3.22 -3.89 3.26
CA GLY A 24 3.79 -3.16 2.14
C GLY A 24 3.98 -4.01 0.88
N LEU A 25 4.45 -5.25 1.04
CA LEU A 25 4.62 -6.20 -0.07
C LEU A 25 3.27 -6.57 -0.70
N LEU A 26 2.28 -6.95 0.11
CA LEU A 26 0.93 -7.30 -0.36
C LEU A 26 0.25 -6.11 -1.06
N SER A 27 0.46 -4.90 -0.56
CA SER A 27 -0.08 -3.69 -1.18
C SER A 27 0.63 -3.34 -2.50
N ALA A 28 1.93 -3.64 -2.63
CA ALA A 28 2.68 -3.42 -3.87
C ALA A 28 2.20 -4.32 -5.01
N GLU A 29 1.73 -5.53 -4.72
CA GLU A 29 1.10 -6.40 -5.72
C GLU A 29 -0.15 -5.74 -6.35
N LEU A 30 -0.91 -4.95 -5.58
CA LEU A 30 -2.04 -4.18 -6.12
C LEU A 30 -1.59 -3.05 -7.05
N VAL A 31 -0.44 -2.43 -6.76
CA VAL A 31 0.16 -1.39 -7.61
C VAL A 31 0.60 -1.96 -8.95
N VAL A 32 1.11 -3.20 -9.00
CA VAL A 32 1.54 -3.82 -10.26
C VAL A 32 0.36 -4.46 -11.00
N GLY A 33 -0.60 -5.02 -10.27
CA GLY A 33 -1.77 -5.72 -10.78
C GLY A 33 -2.88 -4.84 -11.36
N LYS A 34 -4.04 -5.45 -11.61
CA LYS A 34 -5.22 -4.83 -12.24
C LYS A 34 -6.03 -3.93 -11.30
N TYR A 35 -5.77 -3.96 -10.00
CA TYR A 35 -6.60 -3.39 -8.93
C TYR A 35 -5.99 -2.14 -8.30
N ARG A 36 -5.41 -1.25 -9.11
CA ARG A 36 -4.66 -0.08 -8.62
C ARG A 36 -5.54 0.97 -7.98
N GLU A 37 -6.76 1.14 -8.52
CA GLU A 37 -7.82 1.93 -7.89
C GLU A 37 -8.19 1.46 -6.48
N ASP A 38 -7.85 0.22 -6.10
CA ASP A 38 -8.23 -0.36 -4.82
C ASP A 38 -7.25 -0.06 -3.68
N ILE A 39 -6.19 0.74 -3.91
CA ILE A 39 -5.20 1.07 -2.86
C ILE A 39 -5.84 1.91 -1.75
N ASP A 40 -6.72 2.86 -2.09
CA ASP A 40 -7.44 3.63 -1.08
C ASP A 40 -8.45 2.77 -0.32
N VAL A 41 -9.06 1.79 -1.00
CA VAL A 41 -9.96 0.80 -0.38
C VAL A 41 -9.19 -0.10 0.59
N LEU A 42 -8.01 -0.58 0.20
CA LEU A 42 -7.13 -1.38 1.04
C LEU A 42 -6.67 -0.59 2.26
N GLU A 43 -6.19 0.63 2.07
CA GLU A 43 -5.76 1.49 3.19
C GLU A 43 -6.90 1.72 4.17
N SER A 44 -8.10 2.07 3.67
CA SER A 44 -9.28 2.24 4.50
C SER A 44 -9.62 0.96 5.28
N ALA A 45 -9.54 -0.21 4.63
CA ALA A 45 -9.78 -1.50 5.28
C ALA A 45 -8.75 -1.80 6.38
N ILE A 46 -7.46 -1.53 6.14
CA ILE A 46 -6.40 -1.72 7.13
C ILE A 46 -6.62 -0.78 8.31
N ARG A 47 -6.85 0.52 8.07
CA ARG A 47 -7.07 1.50 9.14
C ARG A 47 -8.28 1.13 10.00
N ARG A 48 -9.38 0.67 9.41
CA ARG A 48 -10.56 0.19 10.17
C ARG A 48 -10.25 -1.00 11.06
N LYS A 49 -9.38 -1.92 10.61
CA LYS A 49 -9.02 -3.13 11.35
C LYS A 49 -8.04 -2.86 12.49
N LEU A 50 -7.31 -1.75 12.47
CA LEU A 50 -6.43 -1.35 13.58
C LEU A 50 -7.21 -1.06 14.87
N PHE A 51 -8.46 -0.62 14.77
CA PHE A 51 -9.32 -0.32 15.94
C PHE A 51 -9.94 -1.55 16.62
N ALA A 52 -9.53 -2.78 16.26
CA ALA A 52 -10.04 -3.98 16.90
C ALA A 52 -9.54 -4.09 18.35
N THR A 53 -10.45 -4.34 19.29
CA THR A 53 -10.10 -4.54 20.70
C THR A 53 -9.21 -5.78 20.87
N ILE A 54 -8.08 -5.62 21.56
CA ILE A 54 -7.16 -6.72 21.88
C ILE A 54 -7.51 -7.24 23.30
N PRO A 55 -7.93 -8.51 23.46
CA PRO A 55 -8.21 -9.07 24.77
C PRO A 55 -7.00 -8.96 25.71
N GLY A 56 -7.22 -8.44 26.92
CA GLY A 56 -6.17 -8.29 27.93
C GLY A 56 -5.32 -7.01 27.82
N ALA A 57 -5.50 -6.19 26.78
CA ALA A 57 -4.87 -4.88 26.69
C ALA A 57 -5.72 -3.81 27.41
N SER A 58 -5.07 -2.84 28.06
CA SER A 58 -5.76 -1.65 28.56
C SER A 58 -6.21 -0.77 27.38
N SER A 59 -7.21 0.08 27.61
CA SER A 59 -7.66 1.06 26.61
C SER A 59 -6.55 2.03 26.20
N GLU A 60 -5.71 2.42 27.16
CA GLU A 60 -4.55 3.29 26.95
C GLU A 60 -3.49 2.60 26.07
N ALA A 61 -3.07 1.38 26.43
CA ALA A 61 -2.10 0.60 25.65
C ALA A 61 -2.62 0.30 24.23
N THR A 62 -3.92 0.06 24.10
CA THR A 62 -4.56 -0.12 22.78
C THR A 62 -4.46 1.16 21.95
N ALA A 63 -4.78 2.33 22.54
CA ALA A 63 -4.72 3.61 21.85
C ALA A 63 -3.28 3.96 21.42
N GLU A 64 -2.30 3.75 22.29
CA GLU A 64 -0.88 3.94 21.98
C GLU A 64 -0.40 3.01 20.86
N GLY A 65 -0.78 1.73 20.91
CA GLY A 65 -0.46 0.75 19.89
C GLY A 65 -1.04 1.11 18.52
N VAL A 66 -2.29 1.58 18.48
CA VAL A 66 -2.95 2.08 17.26
C VAL A 66 -2.24 3.31 16.71
N ALA A 67 -1.89 4.27 17.56
CA ALA A 67 -1.17 5.47 17.16
C ALA A 67 0.22 5.14 16.58
N LEU A 68 0.94 4.20 17.19
CA LEU A 68 2.21 3.70 16.69
C LEU A 68 2.06 3.00 15.34
N ALA A 69 1.05 2.14 15.20
CA ALA A 69 0.78 1.44 13.93
C ALA A 69 0.51 2.44 12.79
N HIS A 70 -0.27 3.49 13.03
CA HIS A 70 -0.48 4.57 12.06
C HIS A 70 0.83 5.25 11.68
N LYS A 71 1.64 5.66 12.66
CA LYS A 71 2.93 6.31 12.43
C LYS A 71 3.87 5.48 11.54
N LEU A 72 3.84 4.17 11.69
CA LEU A 72 4.67 3.25 10.89
C LEU A 72 4.10 2.98 9.49
N LEU A 73 2.78 2.90 9.35
CA LEU A 73 2.11 2.57 8.09
C LEU A 73 1.95 3.77 7.15
N ASP A 74 1.79 4.98 7.69
CA ASP A 74 1.58 6.21 6.92
C ASP A 74 2.64 6.47 5.83
N PRO A 75 3.97 6.39 6.09
CA PRO A 75 4.97 6.58 5.05
C PRO A 75 4.88 5.51 3.96
N MET A 76 4.61 4.26 4.33
CA MET A 76 4.44 3.15 3.38
C MET A 76 3.23 3.39 2.46
N PHE A 77 2.09 3.79 3.00
CA PHE A 77 0.91 4.09 2.18
C PHE A 77 1.12 5.28 1.25
N ARG A 78 1.84 6.32 1.72
CA ARG A 78 2.21 7.46 0.87
C ARG A 78 3.05 7.01 -0.33
N ASP A 79 4.05 6.17 -0.11
CA ASP A 79 4.91 5.65 -1.17
C ASP A 79 4.11 4.79 -2.16
N LEU A 80 3.20 3.94 -1.66
CA LEU A 80 2.34 3.10 -2.49
C LEU A 80 1.41 3.94 -3.38
N ARG A 81 0.77 4.98 -2.82
CA ARG A 81 -0.04 5.93 -3.60
C ARG A 81 0.77 6.63 -4.68
N ALA A 82 1.96 7.12 -4.33
CA ALA A 82 2.84 7.79 -5.29
C ALA A 82 3.20 6.87 -6.47
N ARG A 83 3.52 5.60 -6.17
CA ARG A 83 3.79 4.58 -7.20
C ARG A 83 2.55 4.31 -8.05
N ALA A 84 1.39 4.10 -7.45
CA ALA A 84 0.15 3.86 -8.17
C ALA A 84 -0.20 4.99 -9.16
N THR A 85 -0.10 6.24 -8.71
CA THR A 85 -0.30 7.43 -9.55
C THR A 85 0.71 7.50 -10.69
N SER A 86 1.99 7.23 -10.40
CA SER A 86 3.05 7.23 -11.41
C SER A 86 2.78 6.21 -12.52
N VAL A 87 2.40 4.98 -12.17
CA VAL A 87 2.11 3.96 -13.18
C VAL A 87 0.81 4.28 -13.94
N ALA A 88 -0.23 4.77 -13.27
CA ALA A 88 -1.47 5.20 -13.93
C ALA A 88 -1.22 6.31 -14.97
N ALA A 89 -0.38 7.31 -14.64
CA ALA A 89 0.01 8.36 -15.56
C ALA A 89 0.80 7.82 -16.77
N ALA A 90 1.74 6.89 -16.53
CA ALA A 90 2.50 6.24 -17.61
C ALA A 90 1.59 5.46 -18.58
N GLU A 91 0.58 4.75 -18.06
CA GLU A 91 -0.39 4.03 -18.88
C GLU A 91 -1.28 4.96 -19.70
N GLN A 92 -1.73 6.08 -19.14
CA GLN A 92 -2.49 7.09 -19.88
C GLN A 92 -1.65 7.70 -21.02
N GLY A 93 -0.37 8.01 -20.75
CA GLY A 93 0.56 8.47 -21.78
C GLY A 93 0.78 7.44 -22.89
N ALA A 94 0.95 6.16 -22.53
CA ALA A 94 1.07 5.07 -23.50
C ALA A 94 -0.21 4.87 -24.33
N ARG A 95 -1.39 4.98 -23.71
CA ARG A 95 -2.69 4.93 -24.42
C ARG A 95 -2.86 6.12 -25.36
N ALA A 96 -2.49 7.33 -24.93
CA ALA A 96 -2.54 8.53 -25.76
C ALA A 96 -1.59 8.44 -26.97
N ALA A 97 -0.37 7.92 -26.77
CA ALA A 97 0.60 7.67 -27.84
C ALA A 97 0.18 6.56 -28.81
N ARG A 98 -0.64 5.60 -28.34
CA ARG A 98 -1.20 4.51 -29.15
C ARG A 98 -2.53 4.86 -29.81
N ARG A 99 -3.16 6.01 -29.55
CA ARG A 99 -4.33 6.46 -30.32
C ARG A 99 -3.87 6.62 -31.77
N PRO A 100 -4.32 5.76 -32.69
CA PRO A 100 -3.76 5.75 -34.02
C PRO A 100 -4.13 7.05 -34.73
N LYS A 101 -3.22 7.50 -35.60
CA LYS A 101 -3.47 8.40 -36.72
C LYS A 101 -4.53 7.85 -37.71
N ALA A 102 -5.35 6.87 -37.31
CA ALA A 102 -6.39 6.24 -38.11
C ALA A 102 -7.61 7.14 -38.35
N ALA A 103 -7.78 8.21 -37.57
CA ALA A 103 -8.75 9.26 -37.91
C ALA A 103 -8.37 10.01 -39.20
N SER A 104 -7.12 9.92 -39.68
CA SER A 104 -6.67 10.57 -40.92
C SER A 104 -6.72 9.66 -42.16
N VAL A 105 -6.94 8.34 -42.01
CA VAL A 105 -6.99 7.41 -43.17
C VAL A 105 -8.43 7.21 -43.66
N ALA A 106 -9.44 7.41 -42.81
CA ALA A 106 -10.85 7.36 -43.22
C ALA A 106 -11.27 8.58 -44.07
N ALA A 107 -10.63 9.74 -43.90
CA ALA A 107 -10.92 10.95 -44.67
C ALA A 107 -10.27 10.99 -46.07
N ALA A 108 -9.31 10.11 -46.36
CA ALA A 108 -8.56 10.11 -47.62
C ALA A 108 -9.10 9.12 -48.68
N LYS A 109 -10.17 8.37 -48.38
CA LYS A 109 -10.82 7.44 -49.33
C LYS A 109 -12.12 7.97 -49.94
N LEU A 110 -12.44 9.25 -49.75
CA LEU A 110 -13.68 9.88 -50.23
C LEU A 110 -13.47 11.00 -51.25
N ASN A 111 -12.24 11.19 -51.77
CA ASN A 111 -11.96 12.11 -52.88
C ASN A 111 -11.39 11.36 -54.08
#